data_AF-A0A562LN51-F1
#
_entry.id   AF-A0A562LN51-F1
#
_cell.length_a   1.000
_cell.length_b   1.000
_cell.length_c   1.000
_cell.angle_alpha   90.00
_cell.angle_beta   90.00
_cell.angle_gamma   90.00
#
_symmetry.space_group_name_H-M   'P 1'
#
loop_
_entity.id
_entity.type
_entity.pdbx_description
1 polymer ?
#
loop_
_entity_poly.entity_id
_entity_poly.type
_entity_poly.pdbx_seq_one_letter_code
_entity_poly.pdbx_strand_id
1 'polypeptide(L)'
;MKKIVRSALAAALALAAAPALAQTYSQTVFFGDSLTDSGFYRPFLVQQNPQAAILGRFTTNPGLVWSEYLADFYGTGAAPAWGLTTTGIVNGTGTNYAAGGARITLQPGFRPQPPTSAAPSLAMQVNAYLARNGGRADPNALYTVWGGANDLFFHINGLTTQQQFLTAAVEQIGLVGKLQGAGARYVLVPTMPDVGTTPLGLSLGAANAAGISALVGGYNQTLFGGLAQGGLRVIPLNTFALLREISASPSVYGFGNVTQAACGATSALICSPADYPAGAQESYLYADNVHPTAATHRMLAEYAVSVLEGPRQVALLPNAASMVGRARAERVAAQLDPAESDGLRWWADVRGDFQRYGKGDTYDGAGPTLTVGASWTRGDLVFGAFGGYGQQSQDWGRRGGSFDQSDASLGGFVGWKADSGLWVNAQASYSQLGFDTDRDVVLGPATRTHEGSADGSNVSIGASAGWEFGWGALRHGPVIAVLSQKIEIDAFAESDPALSTSLAYPEQSFDSLIGSVGWQFSGTIHEHLKPYARVTWDEEFEDAPAEAFAQLQSMSVTLPYAVPGHRFDQTYGTLTFGARTQLMGMDANLGTSVTVGQEGGNHATVFATMGMGF
;
A
#
# COMPACT_ATOMS: atom_id res chain seq x y z
N MET A 1 23.05 -34.41 27.10
CA MET A 1 23.13 -33.84 25.73
C MET A 1 21.79 -33.34 25.17
N LYS A 2 20.63 -33.96 25.45
CA LYS A 2 19.31 -33.54 24.91
C LYS A 2 18.78 -32.15 25.34
N LYS A 3 19.29 -31.55 26.42
CA LYS A 3 18.89 -30.19 26.88
C LYS A 3 19.67 -29.05 26.23
N ILE A 4 20.92 -29.28 25.83
CA ILE A 4 21.79 -28.24 25.24
C ILE A 4 21.42 -27.98 23.77
N VAL A 5 20.98 -29.00 23.03
CA VAL A 5 20.53 -28.88 21.63
C VAL A 5 19.21 -28.11 21.51
N ARG A 6 18.29 -28.25 22.48
CA ARG A 6 17.02 -27.50 22.49
C ARG A 6 17.20 -26.02 22.80
N SER A 7 18.19 -25.67 23.63
CA SER A 7 18.51 -24.28 23.95
C SER A 7 19.37 -23.61 22.86
N ALA A 8 20.20 -24.36 22.14
CA ALA A 8 20.98 -23.84 21.01
C ALA A 8 20.12 -23.57 19.75
N LEU A 9 19.11 -24.41 19.49
CA LEU A 9 18.18 -24.19 18.37
C LEU A 9 17.26 -22.98 18.62
N ALA A 10 16.77 -22.80 19.86
CA ALA A 10 15.99 -21.63 20.24
C ALA A 10 16.82 -20.32 20.24
N ALA A 11 18.11 -20.39 20.58
CA ALA A 11 19.02 -19.25 20.49
C ALA A 11 19.44 -18.93 19.05
N ALA A 12 19.62 -19.93 18.18
CA ALA A 12 19.90 -19.72 16.76
C ALA A 12 18.70 -19.14 15.99
N LEU A 13 17.47 -19.53 16.34
CA LEU A 13 16.24 -18.90 15.83
C LEU A 13 16.01 -17.49 16.37
N ALA A 14 16.51 -17.17 17.57
CA ALA A 14 16.41 -15.83 18.15
C ALA A 14 17.47 -14.85 17.62
N LEU A 15 18.57 -15.33 17.03
CA LEU A 15 19.64 -14.52 16.43
C LEU A 15 19.50 -14.29 14.92
N ALA A 16 18.48 -14.87 14.28
CA ALA A 16 18.11 -14.59 12.89
C ALA A 16 17.09 -13.43 12.75
N ALA A 17 16.66 -12.81 13.85
CA ALA A 17 15.63 -11.77 13.84
C ALA A 17 16.23 -10.41 14.20
N ALA A 18 16.85 -9.75 13.23
CA ALA A 18 16.78 -8.30 13.15
C ALA A 18 16.14 -7.98 11.79
N PRO A 19 14.81 -7.87 11.70
CA PRO A 19 14.21 -7.38 10.47
C PRO A 19 14.77 -5.98 10.24
N ALA A 20 15.52 -5.80 9.16
CA ALA A 20 15.64 -4.49 8.56
C ALA A 20 14.21 -4.13 8.14
N LEU A 21 13.55 -3.21 8.87
CA LEU A 21 12.26 -2.69 8.44
C LEU A 21 12.49 -2.00 7.10
N ALA A 22 12.19 -2.68 6.00
CA ALA A 22 12.20 -2.07 4.68
C ALA A 22 11.16 -0.95 4.68
N GLN A 23 11.63 0.30 4.72
CA GLN A 23 10.75 1.46 4.62
C GLN A 23 10.18 1.54 3.20
N THR A 24 8.87 1.80 3.09
CA THR A 24 8.18 1.97 1.79
C THR A 24 8.85 3.06 0.95
N TYR A 25 9.24 4.16 1.59
CA TYR A 25 10.00 5.26 1.01
C TYR A 25 11.30 5.44 1.78
N SER A 26 12.40 5.76 1.08
CA SER A 26 13.71 6.00 1.71
C SER A 26 13.71 7.26 2.60
N GLN A 27 12.87 8.23 2.27
CA GLN A 27 12.64 9.49 2.99
C GLN A 27 11.38 10.18 2.45
N THR A 28 10.87 11.14 3.20
CA THR A 28 9.88 12.12 2.73
C THR A 28 10.54 13.49 2.58
N VAL A 29 10.29 14.18 1.47
CA VAL A 29 10.84 15.50 1.15
C VAL A 29 9.72 16.46 0.80
N PHE A 30 9.63 17.56 1.54
CA PHE A 30 8.49 18.47 1.42
C PHE A 30 8.91 19.82 0.85
N PHE A 31 8.27 20.24 -0.24
CA PHE A 31 8.33 21.60 -0.78
C PHE A 31 6.96 22.24 -0.68
N GLY A 32 6.90 23.45 -0.14
CA GLY A 32 5.66 24.17 -0.07
C GLY A 32 5.66 25.41 0.80
N ASP A 33 4.47 25.77 1.24
CA ASP A 33 4.22 26.96 2.05
C ASP A 33 3.81 26.63 3.49
N SER A 34 2.96 27.47 4.08
CA SER A 34 2.55 27.40 5.48
C SER A 34 1.73 26.16 5.78
N LEU A 35 1.02 25.60 4.80
CA LEU A 35 0.28 24.36 5.02
C LEU A 35 1.21 23.17 5.31
N THR A 36 2.48 23.26 4.91
CA THR A 36 3.45 22.15 4.97
C THR A 36 4.63 22.42 5.92
N ASP A 37 4.86 23.67 6.30
CA ASP A 37 5.99 24.14 7.12
C ASP A 37 6.00 23.53 8.54
N SER A 38 7.06 22.78 8.88
CA SER A 38 7.25 22.12 10.18
C SER A 38 8.03 22.95 11.21
N GLY A 39 8.31 24.22 10.94
CA GLY A 39 8.95 25.13 11.89
C GLY A 39 10.09 25.98 11.36
N PHE A 40 10.09 26.35 10.08
CA PHE A 40 11.10 27.21 9.45
C PHE A 40 11.35 28.51 10.25
N TYR A 41 10.29 29.09 10.84
CA TYR A 41 10.37 30.34 11.60
C TYR A 41 10.75 30.18 13.07
N ARG A 42 10.77 28.96 13.61
CA ARG A 42 10.99 28.71 15.04
C ARG A 42 12.30 29.32 15.57
N PRO A 43 13.46 29.22 14.88
CA PRO A 43 14.70 29.82 15.38
C PRO A 43 14.59 31.36 15.50
N PHE A 44 13.96 32.03 14.54
CA PHE A 44 13.70 33.47 14.60
C PHE A 44 12.80 33.82 15.78
N LEU A 45 11.71 33.09 15.98
CA LEU A 45 10.77 33.34 17.09
C LEU A 45 11.44 33.13 18.46
N VAL A 46 12.24 32.08 18.63
CA VAL A 46 12.95 31.79 19.88
C VAL A 46 13.99 32.87 20.24
N GLN A 47 14.65 33.46 19.24
CA GLN A 47 15.57 34.59 19.45
C GLN A 47 14.84 35.84 19.97
N GLN A 48 13.57 36.04 19.59
CA GLN A 48 12.75 37.15 20.07
C GLN A 48 12.13 36.85 21.45
N ASN A 49 11.69 35.60 21.66
CA ASN A 49 11.11 35.14 22.90
C ASN A 49 11.43 33.65 23.11
N PRO A 50 12.26 33.28 24.12
CA PRO A 50 12.61 31.88 24.39
C PRO A 50 11.42 30.94 24.62
N GLN A 51 10.27 31.46 25.07
CA GLN A 51 9.05 30.65 25.25
C GLN A 51 8.37 30.24 23.93
N ALA A 52 8.83 30.78 22.78
CA ALA A 52 8.31 30.43 21.47
C ALA A 52 8.78 29.06 20.94
N ALA A 53 9.48 28.26 21.76
CA ALA A 53 9.97 26.93 21.37
C ALA A 53 8.84 25.98 20.92
N ILE A 54 7.63 26.17 21.44
CA ILE A 54 6.44 25.40 21.07
C ILE A 54 5.73 25.90 19.82
N LEU A 55 6.11 27.07 19.29
CA LEU A 55 5.45 27.75 18.16
C LEU A 55 6.16 27.47 16.83
N GLY A 56 5.81 28.20 15.78
CA GLY A 56 6.53 28.21 14.50
C GLY A 56 5.90 27.34 13.42
N ARG A 57 4.81 26.64 13.70
CA ARG A 57 3.96 25.99 12.69
C ARG A 57 2.70 26.82 12.47
N PHE A 58 2.13 26.75 11.27
CA PHE A 58 0.87 27.45 10.96
C PHE A 58 -0.33 26.57 11.32
N THR A 59 -0.51 26.34 12.62
CA THR A 59 -1.66 25.60 13.15
C THR A 59 -1.93 26.02 14.61
N THR A 60 -2.83 25.33 15.31
CA THR A 60 -2.96 25.44 16.78
C THR A 60 -1.75 24.76 17.43
N ASN A 61 -0.71 25.53 17.78
CA ASN A 61 0.52 24.99 18.36
C ASN A 61 0.29 24.49 19.80
N PRO A 62 0.99 23.44 20.26
CA PRO A 62 2.14 22.75 19.63
C PRO A 62 1.76 21.63 18.64
N GLY A 63 0.52 21.60 18.13
CA GLY A 63 0.08 20.62 17.15
C GLY A 63 1.00 20.50 15.93
N LEU A 64 1.01 19.31 15.33
CA LEU A 64 1.82 19.01 14.15
C LEU A 64 1.07 19.39 12.86
N VAL A 65 1.83 19.62 11.80
CA VAL A 65 1.28 19.77 10.45
C VAL A 65 1.22 18.42 9.72
N TRP A 66 0.45 18.33 8.64
CA TRP A 66 0.20 17.07 7.92
C TRP A 66 1.49 16.39 7.42
N SER A 67 2.52 17.17 7.07
CA SER A 67 3.82 16.66 6.62
C SER A 67 4.53 15.87 7.71
N GLU A 68 4.41 16.29 8.96
CA GLU A 68 4.98 15.58 10.11
C GLU A 68 4.22 14.28 10.39
N TYR A 69 2.88 14.29 10.32
CA TYR A 69 2.08 13.06 10.46
C TYR A 69 2.33 12.06 9.33
N LEU A 70 2.45 12.54 8.07
CA LEU A 70 2.74 11.68 6.93
C LEU A 70 4.14 11.06 7.02
N ALA A 71 5.13 11.87 7.41
CA ALA A 71 6.49 11.37 7.60
C ALA A 71 6.55 10.31 8.70
N ASP A 72 5.85 10.52 9.82
CA ASP A 72 5.75 9.58 10.93
C ASP A 72 5.12 8.25 10.52
N PHE A 73 4.03 8.28 9.73
CA PHE A 73 3.40 7.05 9.20
C PHE A 73 4.38 6.17 8.42
N TYR A 74 5.29 6.78 7.66
CA TYR A 74 6.32 6.06 6.90
C TYR A 74 7.63 5.82 7.68
N GLY A 75 7.71 6.23 8.95
CA GLY A 75 8.92 6.11 9.76
C GLY A 75 10.07 7.00 9.29
N THR A 76 9.76 8.10 8.61
CA THR A 76 10.73 9.07 8.08
C THR A 76 10.67 10.39 8.89
N GLY A 77 11.52 11.37 8.55
CA GLY A 77 11.54 12.67 9.22
C GLY A 77 10.92 13.79 8.37
N ALA A 78 10.32 14.78 9.03
CA ALA A 78 9.85 16.04 8.43
C ALA A 78 10.46 17.28 9.11
N ALA A 79 11.62 17.14 9.76
CA ALA A 79 12.29 18.29 10.39
C ALA A 79 12.60 19.39 9.35
N PRO A 80 12.68 20.67 9.76
CA PRO A 80 13.06 21.74 8.84
C PRO A 80 14.45 21.52 8.24
N ALA A 81 14.55 21.60 6.91
CA ALA A 81 15.79 21.53 6.15
C ALA A 81 16.63 22.83 6.25
N TRP A 82 16.04 23.87 6.83
CA TRP A 82 16.59 25.20 7.06
C TRP A 82 15.67 25.97 8.02
N GLY A 83 16.14 27.09 8.54
CA GLY A 83 15.34 27.97 9.37
C GLY A 83 15.74 29.43 9.23
N LEU A 84 14.77 30.32 9.45
CA LEU A 84 15.02 31.76 9.53
C LEU A 84 15.60 32.12 10.90
N THR A 85 16.64 32.95 10.91
CA THR A 85 17.18 33.64 12.09
C THR A 85 17.14 35.15 11.88
N THR A 86 17.44 35.94 12.91
CA THR A 86 17.58 37.40 12.80
C THR A 86 18.68 37.83 11.82
N THR A 87 19.62 36.95 11.47
CA THR A 87 20.72 37.20 10.52
C THR A 87 20.52 36.58 9.14
N GLY A 88 19.38 35.90 8.90
CA GLY A 88 19.07 35.24 7.63
C GLY A 88 18.77 33.74 7.76
N ILE A 89 18.66 33.07 6.61
CA ILE A 89 18.35 31.63 6.54
C ILE A 89 19.61 30.81 6.82
N VAL A 90 19.52 29.87 7.76
CA VAL A 90 20.57 28.91 8.09
C VAL A 90 20.15 27.49 7.71
N ASN A 91 21.10 26.65 7.33
CA ASN A 91 20.84 25.26 6.98
C ASN A 91 20.43 24.44 8.21
N GLY A 92 19.47 23.54 8.04
CA GLY A 92 19.12 22.48 8.96
C GLY A 92 19.49 21.11 8.37
N THR A 93 19.17 20.05 9.11
CA THR A 93 19.47 18.66 8.71
C THR A 93 18.23 17.89 8.26
N GLY A 94 17.05 18.51 8.30
CA GLY A 94 15.80 17.86 7.92
C GLY A 94 15.53 17.89 6.41
N THR A 95 14.34 17.41 6.04
CA THR A 95 13.89 17.21 4.66
C THR A 95 12.65 18.04 4.31
N ASN A 96 12.14 18.83 5.26
CA ASN A 96 11.06 19.77 5.00
C ASN A 96 11.62 21.15 4.65
N TYR A 97 11.56 21.50 3.37
CA TYR A 97 12.01 22.78 2.85
C TYR A 97 10.89 23.83 2.82
N ALA A 98 9.66 23.46 3.17
CA ALA A 98 8.52 24.37 3.15
C ALA A 98 8.73 25.54 4.11
N ALA A 99 8.23 26.71 3.70
CA ALA A 99 8.31 27.93 4.48
C ALA A 99 7.02 28.73 4.31
N GLY A 100 6.35 29.06 5.42
CA GLY A 100 5.10 29.81 5.39
C GLY A 100 5.21 31.15 4.68
N GLY A 101 4.30 31.41 3.74
CA GLY A 101 4.35 32.57 2.87
C GLY A 101 5.06 32.37 1.54
N ALA A 102 5.68 31.21 1.31
CA ALA A 102 6.32 30.91 0.03
C ALA A 102 5.33 30.96 -1.14
N ARG A 103 5.74 31.66 -2.19
CA ARG A 103 5.09 31.65 -3.51
C ARG A 103 5.75 30.62 -4.41
N ILE A 104 5.19 30.35 -5.60
CA ILE A 104 5.76 29.34 -6.50
C ILE A 104 7.19 29.71 -6.94
N THR A 105 7.39 30.87 -7.56
CA THR A 105 8.73 31.33 -8.01
C THR A 105 9.14 32.67 -7.43
N LEU A 106 8.18 33.57 -7.23
CA LEU A 106 8.43 34.98 -6.96
C LEU A 106 8.69 35.28 -5.49
N GLN A 107 9.31 36.44 -5.25
CA GLN A 107 9.57 37.04 -3.94
C GLN A 107 9.01 38.47 -3.90
N PRO A 108 8.78 39.08 -2.72
CA PRO A 108 8.85 38.48 -1.38
C PRO A 108 7.70 37.48 -1.13
N GLY A 109 7.80 36.71 -0.04
CA GLY A 109 6.72 35.86 0.46
C GLY A 109 5.51 36.64 0.98
N PHE A 110 4.39 35.95 1.20
CA PHE A 110 3.14 36.51 1.75
C PHE A 110 3.00 36.23 3.27
N ARG A 111 2.61 37.19 4.10
CA ARG A 111 2.46 38.62 3.80
C ARG A 111 3.83 39.25 3.52
N PRO A 112 3.93 40.30 2.68
CA PRO A 112 5.20 40.94 2.31
C PRO A 112 5.77 41.81 3.44
N GLN A 113 5.79 41.29 4.66
CA GLN A 113 6.38 41.87 5.85
C GLN A 113 7.12 40.76 6.65
N PRO A 114 8.10 41.12 7.49
CA PRO A 114 8.77 40.15 8.35
C PRO A 114 7.80 39.43 9.30
N PRO A 115 8.04 38.14 9.61
CA PRO A 115 9.13 37.32 9.08
C PRO A 115 8.84 36.71 7.70
N THR A 116 7.59 36.70 7.24
CA THR A 116 7.15 35.94 6.05
C THR A 116 7.64 36.49 4.71
N SER A 117 8.02 37.77 4.65
CA SER A 117 8.66 38.33 3.45
C SER A 117 9.99 37.65 3.08
N ALA A 118 10.63 36.96 4.03
CA ALA A 118 11.87 36.21 3.83
C ALA A 118 11.64 34.74 3.42
N ALA A 119 10.39 34.29 3.26
CA ALA A 119 10.07 32.91 2.88
C ALA A 119 10.70 32.55 1.52
N PRO A 120 11.55 31.52 1.41
CA PRO A 120 12.07 31.06 0.12
C PRO A 120 10.92 30.52 -0.77
N SER A 121 10.80 31.00 -2.01
CA SER A 121 9.83 30.49 -2.99
C SER A 121 10.06 29.01 -3.28
N LEU A 122 9.03 28.25 -3.67
CA LEU A 122 9.14 26.81 -3.97
C LEU A 122 10.29 26.51 -4.95
N ALA A 123 10.51 27.38 -5.93
CA ALA A 123 11.65 27.28 -6.84
C ALA A 123 13.00 27.31 -6.11
N MET A 124 13.19 28.19 -5.12
CA MET A 124 14.37 28.22 -4.27
C MET A 124 14.49 26.96 -3.42
N GLN A 125 13.38 26.43 -2.92
CA GLN A 125 13.34 25.20 -2.11
C GLN A 125 13.82 23.98 -2.91
N VAL A 126 13.24 23.76 -4.10
CA VAL A 126 13.62 22.67 -5.02
C VAL A 126 15.08 22.79 -5.44
N ASN A 127 15.52 24.01 -5.78
CA ASN A 127 16.92 24.25 -6.15
C ASN A 127 17.89 23.97 -4.99
N ALA A 128 17.54 24.36 -3.77
CA ALA A 128 18.36 24.10 -2.59
C ALA A 128 18.49 22.58 -2.32
N TYR A 129 17.38 21.84 -2.42
CA TYR A 129 17.40 20.39 -2.31
C TYR A 129 18.31 19.75 -3.37
N LEU A 130 18.11 20.07 -4.65
CA LEU A 130 18.90 19.48 -5.72
C LEU A 130 20.39 19.85 -5.61
N ALA A 131 20.71 21.08 -5.24
CA ALA A 131 22.10 21.50 -5.01
C ALA A 131 22.77 20.70 -3.89
N ARG A 132 22.04 20.39 -2.80
CA ARG A 132 22.54 19.56 -1.69
C ARG A 132 22.71 18.09 -2.07
N ASN A 133 22.00 17.61 -3.09
CA ASN A 133 21.99 16.21 -3.52
C ASN A 133 22.68 15.99 -4.88
N GLY A 134 23.67 16.84 -5.23
CA GLY A 134 24.47 16.66 -6.44
C GLY A 134 23.68 16.79 -7.74
N GLY A 135 22.58 17.54 -7.73
CA GLY A 135 21.68 17.73 -8.86
C GLY A 135 20.70 16.58 -9.10
N ARG A 136 20.60 15.61 -8.18
CA ARG A 136 19.76 14.42 -8.32
C ARG A 136 18.69 14.37 -7.23
N ALA A 137 17.55 13.78 -7.57
CA ALA A 137 16.54 13.34 -6.63
C ALA A 137 16.74 11.84 -6.35
N ASP A 138 16.51 11.44 -5.10
CA ASP A 138 16.40 10.04 -4.70
C ASP A 138 15.14 9.41 -5.34
N PRO A 139 15.25 8.37 -6.18
CA PRO A 139 14.11 7.75 -6.86
C PRO A 139 13.18 6.97 -5.91
N ASN A 140 13.62 6.66 -4.70
CA ASN A 140 12.84 5.89 -3.71
C ASN A 140 12.19 6.79 -2.64
N ALA A 141 12.35 8.11 -2.74
CA ALA A 141 11.76 9.07 -1.81
C ALA A 141 10.35 9.50 -2.26
N LEU A 142 9.51 9.85 -1.28
CA LEU A 142 8.24 10.54 -1.53
C LEU A 142 8.46 12.05 -1.47
N TYR A 143 8.17 12.74 -2.56
CA TYR A 143 8.25 14.20 -2.64
C TYR A 143 6.87 14.82 -2.56
N THR A 144 6.76 16.01 -1.99
CA THR A 144 5.55 16.83 -2.06
C THR A 144 5.86 18.18 -2.70
N VAL A 145 4.97 18.67 -3.56
CA VAL A 145 5.04 20.03 -4.11
C VAL A 145 3.67 20.69 -3.94
N TRP A 146 3.54 21.57 -2.95
CA TRP A 146 2.27 22.22 -2.64
C TRP A 146 2.42 23.71 -2.38
N GLY A 147 1.81 24.54 -3.22
CA GLY A 147 1.84 25.99 -3.07
C GLY A 147 0.80 26.68 -3.96
N GLY A 148 0.95 28.00 -4.11
CA GLY A 148 0.11 28.83 -4.97
C GLY A 148 -0.93 29.66 -4.21
N ALA A 149 -1.29 29.28 -2.98
CA ALA A 149 -2.22 30.06 -2.15
C ALA A 149 -1.65 31.46 -1.86
N ASN A 150 -0.34 31.58 -1.65
CA ASN A 150 0.31 32.89 -1.47
C ASN A 150 0.29 33.73 -2.76
N ASP A 151 0.36 33.13 -3.95
CA ASP A 151 0.19 33.85 -5.22
C ASP A 151 -1.26 34.34 -5.40
N LEU A 152 -2.25 33.52 -4.99
CA LEU A 152 -3.65 33.95 -4.91
C LEU A 152 -3.80 35.15 -3.96
N PHE A 153 -3.16 35.11 -2.79
CA PHE A 153 -3.24 36.21 -1.82
C PHE A 153 -2.65 37.50 -2.36
N PHE A 154 -1.55 37.45 -3.13
CA PHE A 154 -1.06 38.63 -3.85
C PHE A 154 -2.10 39.16 -4.85
N HIS A 155 -2.76 38.28 -5.59
CA HIS A 155 -3.76 38.67 -6.59
C HIS A 155 -5.00 39.31 -5.97
N ILE A 156 -5.62 38.67 -4.96
CA ILE A 156 -6.86 39.19 -4.34
C ILE A 156 -6.62 40.47 -3.53
N ASN A 157 -5.37 40.77 -3.16
CA ASN A 157 -4.97 42.05 -2.55
C ASN A 157 -4.55 43.12 -3.59
N GLY A 158 -4.74 42.85 -4.89
CA GLY A 158 -4.45 43.80 -5.97
C GLY A 158 -2.96 44.03 -6.24
N LEU A 159 -2.08 43.16 -5.72
CA LEU A 159 -0.63 43.27 -5.91
C LEU A 159 -0.14 42.61 -7.21
N THR A 160 -0.94 41.73 -7.80
CA THR A 160 -0.67 41.05 -9.08
C THR A 160 -1.94 40.92 -9.92
N THR A 161 -1.75 40.70 -11.23
CA THR A 161 -2.86 40.42 -12.16
C THR A 161 -3.32 38.97 -12.08
N GLN A 162 -4.55 38.70 -12.52
CA GLN A 162 -5.05 37.32 -12.61
C GLN A 162 -4.18 36.46 -13.53
N GLN A 163 -3.65 37.04 -14.62
CA GLN A 163 -2.72 36.34 -15.52
C GLN A 163 -1.45 35.91 -14.79
N GLN A 164 -0.85 36.79 -13.97
CA GLN A 164 0.34 36.45 -13.17
C GLN A 164 0.04 35.35 -12.15
N PHE A 165 -1.15 35.36 -11.54
CA PHE A 165 -1.57 34.28 -10.65
C PHE A 165 -1.68 32.93 -11.38
N LEU A 166 -2.31 32.89 -12.56
CA LEU A 166 -2.42 31.65 -13.34
C LEU A 166 -1.06 31.19 -13.90
N THR A 167 -0.14 32.12 -14.20
CA THR A 167 1.24 31.78 -14.55
C THR A 167 1.94 31.00 -13.44
N ALA A 168 1.64 31.26 -12.16
CA ALA A 168 2.22 30.51 -11.05
C ALA A 168 1.83 29.01 -11.09
N ALA A 169 0.65 28.65 -11.62
CA ALA A 169 0.29 27.24 -11.84
C ALA A 169 1.23 26.59 -12.87
N VAL A 170 1.50 27.28 -13.98
CA VAL A 170 2.42 26.82 -15.03
C VAL A 170 3.85 26.68 -14.51
N GLU A 171 4.28 27.60 -13.66
CA GLU A 171 5.60 27.53 -13.03
C GLU A 171 5.71 26.32 -12.09
N GLN A 172 4.65 25.97 -11.35
CA GLN A 172 4.64 24.78 -10.49
C GLN A 172 4.75 23.49 -11.31
N ILE A 173 4.13 23.41 -12.49
CA ILE A 173 4.34 22.30 -13.44
C ILE A 173 5.83 22.17 -13.77
N GLY A 174 6.51 23.29 -14.04
CA GLY A 174 7.94 23.32 -14.31
C GLY A 174 8.79 22.80 -13.14
N LEU A 175 8.40 23.08 -11.89
CA LEU A 175 9.08 22.55 -10.70
C LEU A 175 8.90 21.04 -10.55
N VAL A 176 7.70 20.53 -10.79
CA VAL A 176 7.43 19.08 -10.79
C VAL A 176 8.25 18.39 -11.88
N GLY A 177 8.21 18.91 -13.11
CA GLY A 177 9.00 18.39 -14.23
C GLY A 177 10.50 18.40 -13.94
N LYS A 178 11.00 19.43 -13.23
CA LYS A 178 12.40 19.49 -12.80
C LYS A 178 12.76 18.39 -11.81
N LEU A 179 11.92 18.12 -10.81
CA LEU A 179 12.15 17.04 -9.85
C LEU A 179 12.14 15.67 -10.53
N GLN A 180 11.15 15.41 -11.40
CA GLN A 180 11.08 14.15 -12.14
C GLN A 180 12.25 13.98 -13.10
N GLY A 181 12.66 15.04 -13.81
CA GLY A 181 13.86 15.04 -14.64
C GLY A 181 15.16 14.81 -13.84
N ALA A 182 15.17 15.11 -12.54
CA ALA A 182 16.28 14.82 -11.64
C ALA A 182 16.22 13.41 -11.02
N GLY A 183 15.17 12.63 -11.27
CA GLY A 183 15.01 11.23 -10.84
C GLY A 183 13.87 10.96 -9.85
N ALA A 184 13.08 11.97 -9.45
CA ALA A 184 11.96 11.75 -8.54
C ALA A 184 10.85 10.92 -9.22
N ARG A 185 10.47 9.78 -8.62
CA ARG A 185 9.41 8.91 -9.15
C ARG A 185 8.04 9.18 -8.53
N TYR A 186 8.02 9.49 -7.24
CA TYR A 186 6.81 9.64 -6.44
C TYR A 186 6.66 11.10 -6.00
N VAL A 187 5.89 11.88 -6.76
CA VAL A 187 5.66 13.30 -6.48
C VAL A 187 4.19 13.52 -6.18
N LEU A 188 3.88 13.80 -4.92
CA LEU A 188 2.54 14.13 -4.44
C LEU A 188 2.27 15.62 -4.62
N VAL A 189 1.18 15.94 -5.30
CA VAL A 189 0.75 17.32 -5.60
C VAL A 189 -0.69 17.48 -5.16
N PRO A 190 -0.95 18.17 -4.03
CA PRO A 190 -2.32 18.50 -3.66
C PRO A 190 -2.85 19.64 -4.52
N THR A 191 -4.16 19.63 -4.79
CA THR A 191 -4.86 20.81 -5.29
C THR A 191 -4.74 21.95 -4.27
N MET A 192 -4.89 23.18 -4.73
CA MET A 192 -5.15 24.30 -3.82
C MET A 192 -6.53 24.09 -3.19
N PRO A 193 -6.66 24.11 -1.85
CA PRO A 193 -7.95 24.01 -1.18
C PRO A 193 -8.89 25.13 -1.59
N ASP A 194 -10.21 24.93 -1.46
CA ASP A 194 -11.19 25.95 -1.79
C ASP A 194 -11.13 27.15 -0.82
N VAL A 195 -10.25 28.10 -1.10
CA VAL A 195 -10.02 29.30 -0.27
C VAL A 195 -11.29 30.13 -0.08
N GLY A 196 -12.23 30.08 -1.03
CA GLY A 196 -13.50 30.79 -0.91
C GLY A 196 -14.36 30.29 0.26
N THR A 197 -14.17 29.04 0.68
CA THR A 197 -14.89 28.43 1.82
C THR A 197 -14.19 28.61 3.18
N THR A 198 -13.00 29.21 3.19
CA THR A 198 -12.26 29.49 4.43
C THR A 198 -12.85 30.70 5.16
N PRO A 199 -12.56 30.88 6.47
CA PRO A 199 -13.01 32.07 7.19
C PRO A 199 -12.59 33.38 6.49
N LEU A 200 -11.42 33.41 5.84
CA LEU A 200 -11.01 34.53 4.99
C LEU A 200 -12.02 34.77 3.87
N GLY A 201 -12.29 33.76 3.04
CA GLY A 201 -13.22 33.88 1.92
C GLY A 201 -14.62 34.31 2.35
N LEU A 202 -15.14 33.68 3.40
CA LEU A 202 -16.44 34.00 3.99
C LEU A 202 -16.52 35.44 4.52
N SER A 203 -15.43 35.95 5.12
CA SER A 203 -15.37 37.32 5.65
C SER A 203 -15.49 38.40 4.57
N LEU A 204 -15.19 38.07 3.32
CA LEU A 204 -15.27 39.00 2.18
C LEU A 204 -16.66 39.04 1.53
N GLY A 205 -17.63 38.26 2.03
CA GLY A 205 -18.99 38.17 1.53
C GLY A 205 -19.16 37.16 0.39
N ALA A 206 -20.39 36.68 0.20
CA ALA A 206 -20.71 35.54 -0.65
C ALA A 206 -20.23 35.67 -2.12
N ALA A 207 -20.34 36.87 -2.70
CA ALA A 207 -19.90 37.10 -4.07
C ALA A 207 -18.38 36.98 -4.23
N ASN A 208 -17.60 37.54 -3.28
CA ASN A 208 -16.15 37.45 -3.30
C ASN A 208 -15.68 36.04 -2.96
N ALA A 209 -16.32 35.37 -1.99
CA ALA A 209 -16.08 33.97 -1.68
C ALA A 209 -16.21 33.07 -2.93
N ALA A 210 -17.32 33.22 -3.67
CA ALA A 210 -17.54 32.49 -4.92
C ALA A 210 -16.50 32.83 -6.01
N GLY A 211 -16.13 34.11 -6.14
CA GLY A 211 -15.07 34.53 -7.05
C GLY A 211 -13.70 33.92 -6.72
N ILE A 212 -13.36 33.82 -5.43
CA ILE A 212 -12.13 33.16 -4.96
C ILE A 212 -12.19 31.66 -5.28
N SER A 213 -13.30 30.97 -5.00
CA SER A 213 -13.47 29.55 -5.37
C SER A 213 -13.27 29.32 -6.87
N ALA A 214 -13.77 30.23 -7.72
CA ALA A 214 -13.58 30.15 -9.17
C ALA A 214 -12.11 30.34 -9.59
N LEU A 215 -11.39 31.29 -8.97
CA LEU A 215 -9.96 31.50 -9.21
C LEU A 215 -9.13 30.26 -8.82
N VAL A 216 -9.42 29.69 -7.64
CA VAL A 216 -8.78 28.44 -7.16
C VAL A 216 -9.06 27.29 -8.13
N GLY A 217 -10.31 27.13 -8.58
CA GLY A 217 -10.69 26.13 -9.57
C GLY A 217 -9.91 26.28 -10.88
N GLY A 218 -9.77 27.50 -11.38
CA GLY A 218 -8.96 27.81 -12.57
C GLY A 218 -7.47 27.50 -12.41
N TYR A 219 -6.90 27.78 -11.23
CA TYR A 219 -5.51 27.40 -10.90
C TYR A 219 -5.34 25.88 -10.93
N ASN A 220 -6.21 25.14 -10.25
CA ASN A 220 -6.16 23.67 -10.19
C ASN A 220 -6.33 23.05 -11.59
N GLN A 221 -7.26 23.56 -12.40
CA GLN A 221 -7.45 23.09 -13.77
C GLN A 221 -6.20 23.33 -14.63
N THR A 222 -5.57 24.51 -14.50
CA THR A 222 -4.34 24.85 -15.23
C THR A 222 -3.19 23.92 -14.82
N LEU A 223 -3.01 23.70 -13.51
CA LEU A 223 -1.96 22.86 -12.95
C LEU A 223 -2.10 21.40 -13.43
N PHE A 224 -3.22 20.75 -13.14
CA PHE A 224 -3.36 19.31 -13.43
C PHE A 224 -3.60 19.02 -14.91
N GLY A 225 -4.26 19.90 -15.64
CA GLY A 225 -4.35 19.80 -17.10
C GLY A 225 -2.98 19.90 -17.76
N GLY A 226 -2.14 20.83 -17.31
CA GLY A 226 -0.78 20.98 -17.85
C GLY A 226 0.19 19.88 -17.41
N LEU A 227 0.07 19.35 -16.18
CA LEU A 227 0.83 18.15 -15.75
C LEU A 227 0.52 16.95 -16.66
N ALA A 228 -0.77 16.69 -16.91
CA ALA A 228 -1.21 15.60 -17.78
C ALA A 228 -0.73 15.78 -19.23
N GLN A 229 -0.88 16.99 -19.80
CA GLN A 229 -0.36 17.31 -21.14
C GLN A 229 1.15 17.16 -21.26
N GLY A 230 1.89 17.44 -20.18
CA GLY A 230 3.33 17.26 -20.11
C GLY A 230 3.79 15.81 -19.87
N GLY A 231 2.87 14.85 -19.72
CA GLY A 231 3.22 13.47 -19.37
C GLY A 231 3.79 13.32 -17.95
N LEU A 232 3.56 14.31 -17.07
CA LEU A 232 4.10 14.33 -15.71
C LEU A 232 3.13 13.61 -14.78
N ARG A 233 3.42 12.34 -14.50
CA ARG A 233 2.66 11.51 -13.55
C ARG A 233 2.89 11.99 -12.12
N VAL A 234 1.85 12.44 -11.43
CA VAL A 234 1.90 12.87 -10.02
C VAL A 234 0.85 12.12 -9.21
N ILE A 235 1.03 12.02 -7.90
CA ILE A 235 0.02 11.52 -6.95
C ILE A 235 -0.87 12.71 -6.55
N PRO A 236 -2.10 12.85 -7.09
CA PRO A 236 -2.94 14.00 -6.80
C PRO A 236 -3.66 13.84 -5.46
N LEU A 237 -3.79 14.93 -4.69
CA LEU A 237 -4.73 15.00 -3.56
C LEU A 237 -5.78 16.09 -3.83
N ASN A 238 -7.05 15.72 -3.90
CA ASN A 238 -8.15 16.66 -4.16
C ASN A 238 -8.61 17.39 -2.89
N THR A 239 -7.73 18.20 -2.32
CA THR A 239 -8.02 19.00 -1.12
C THR A 239 -9.14 20.02 -1.34
N PHE A 240 -9.30 20.50 -2.58
CA PHE A 240 -10.42 21.34 -3.00
C PHE A 240 -11.78 20.66 -2.73
N ALA A 241 -11.95 19.42 -3.19
CA ALA A 241 -13.17 18.64 -2.95
C ALA A 241 -13.29 18.22 -1.48
N LEU A 242 -12.22 17.69 -0.89
CA LEU A 242 -12.22 17.23 0.50
C LEU A 242 -12.66 18.33 1.48
N LEU A 243 -12.15 19.56 1.30
CA LEU A 243 -12.52 20.68 2.18
C LEU A 243 -14.02 20.99 2.10
N ARG A 244 -14.61 20.90 0.91
CA ARG A 244 -16.04 21.13 0.70
C ARG A 244 -16.88 19.98 1.28
N GLU A 245 -16.43 18.74 1.16
CA GLU A 245 -17.06 17.57 1.77
C GLU A 245 -17.11 17.71 3.29
N ILE A 246 -15.97 18.08 3.91
CA ILE A 246 -15.89 18.31 5.36
C ILE A 246 -16.81 19.46 5.77
N SER A 247 -16.76 20.58 5.06
CA SER A 247 -17.56 21.77 5.39
C SER A 247 -19.07 21.53 5.23
N ALA A 248 -19.47 20.65 4.31
CA ALA A 248 -20.88 20.29 4.10
C ALA A 248 -21.43 19.36 5.18
N SER A 249 -20.58 18.60 5.88
CA SER A 249 -21.00 17.64 6.91
C SER A 249 -20.02 17.61 8.10
N PRO A 250 -19.82 18.74 8.79
CA PRO A 250 -18.70 18.90 9.71
C PRO A 250 -18.74 17.97 10.92
N SER A 251 -19.93 17.65 11.44
CA SER A 251 -20.09 16.76 12.58
C SER A 251 -19.66 15.32 12.29
N VAL A 252 -19.76 14.86 11.04
CA VAL A 252 -19.28 13.54 10.61
C VAL A 252 -17.76 13.45 10.82
N TYR A 253 -17.05 14.53 10.53
CA TYR A 253 -15.59 14.63 10.66
C TYR A 253 -15.14 15.16 12.03
N GLY A 254 -16.05 15.28 12.99
CA GLY A 254 -15.73 15.71 14.36
C GLY A 254 -15.62 17.23 14.57
N PHE A 255 -15.97 18.04 13.57
CA PHE A 255 -15.89 19.50 13.69
C PHE A 255 -17.21 20.11 14.16
N GLY A 256 -17.12 20.97 15.17
CA GLY A 256 -18.19 21.84 15.63
C GLY A 256 -18.16 23.24 15.02
N ASN A 257 -17.01 23.67 14.48
CA ASN A 257 -16.87 24.96 13.83
C ASN A 257 -16.02 24.87 12.56
N VAL A 258 -16.59 25.31 11.43
CA VAL A 258 -15.92 25.32 10.11
C VAL A 258 -15.92 26.70 9.46
N THR A 259 -16.30 27.75 10.18
CA THR A 259 -16.45 29.10 9.62
C THR A 259 -15.66 30.16 10.36
N GLN A 260 -15.14 29.85 11.56
CA GLN A 260 -14.39 30.77 12.40
C GLN A 260 -13.02 30.21 12.77
N ALA A 261 -12.07 31.11 13.00
CA ALA A 261 -10.72 30.80 13.46
C ALA A 261 -10.69 30.47 14.97
N ALA A 262 -10.06 29.36 15.33
CA ALA A 262 -9.83 28.99 16.73
C ALA A 262 -8.99 30.04 17.49
N CYS A 263 -7.95 30.57 16.84
CA CYS A 263 -7.00 31.54 17.40
C CYS A 263 -7.51 32.99 17.37
N GLY A 264 -8.76 33.22 16.94
CA GLY A 264 -9.31 34.56 16.75
C GLY A 264 -8.48 35.38 15.75
N ALA A 265 -7.94 36.51 16.20
CA ALA A 265 -7.11 37.40 15.38
C ALA A 265 -5.61 37.03 15.39
N THR A 266 -5.18 36.12 16.26
CA THR A 266 -3.79 35.68 16.35
C THR A 266 -3.45 34.79 15.14
N SER A 267 -2.31 35.07 14.49
CA SER A 267 -1.84 34.23 13.38
C SER A 267 -1.52 32.82 13.87
N ALA A 268 -1.85 31.81 13.05
CA ALA A 268 -1.54 30.41 13.37
C ALA A 268 -0.04 30.19 13.65
N LEU A 269 0.86 30.96 13.01
CA LEU A 269 2.31 30.88 13.23
C LEU A 269 2.73 31.03 14.71
N ILE A 270 2.02 31.87 15.45
CA ILE A 270 2.29 32.19 16.85
C ILE A 270 1.14 31.82 17.79
N CYS A 271 0.13 31.11 17.28
CA CYS A 271 -1.04 30.72 18.04
C CYS A 271 -0.69 29.61 19.04
N SER A 272 -0.76 29.93 20.33
CA SER A 272 -0.48 29.05 21.45
C SER A 272 -1.76 28.56 22.15
N PRO A 273 -1.70 27.61 23.08
CA PRO A 273 -2.87 27.19 23.86
C PRO A 273 -3.53 28.30 24.69
N ALA A 274 -2.89 29.47 24.85
CA ALA A 274 -3.49 30.64 25.49
C ALA A 274 -4.39 31.45 24.54
N ASP A 275 -4.30 31.23 23.22
CA ASP A 275 -4.95 32.02 22.18
C ASP A 275 -6.27 31.42 21.69
N TYR A 276 -6.62 30.20 22.11
CA TYR A 276 -7.83 29.50 21.67
C TYR A 276 -8.56 28.77 22.81
N PRO A 277 -9.89 28.56 22.70
CA PRO A 277 -10.65 27.82 23.71
C PRO A 277 -10.18 26.37 23.84
N ALA A 278 -10.17 25.82 25.05
CA ALA A 278 -9.82 24.42 25.27
C ALA A 278 -10.68 23.48 24.41
N GLY A 279 -10.03 22.59 23.64
CA GLY A 279 -10.69 21.66 22.71
C GLY A 279 -10.89 22.20 21.29
N ALA A 280 -10.64 23.50 21.04
CA ALA A 280 -10.75 24.06 19.70
C ALA A 280 -9.76 23.44 18.71
N GLN A 281 -8.58 23.00 19.19
CA GLN A 281 -7.59 22.32 18.37
C GLN A 281 -8.06 20.98 17.76
N GLU A 282 -9.12 20.39 18.34
CA GLU A 282 -9.76 19.16 17.82
C GLU A 282 -11.11 19.42 17.14
N SER A 283 -11.84 20.46 17.55
CA SER A 283 -13.24 20.69 17.14
C SER A 283 -13.43 21.82 16.13
N TYR A 284 -12.39 22.62 15.84
CA TYR A 284 -12.42 23.65 14.81
C TYR A 284 -11.66 23.15 13.57
N LEU A 285 -12.15 23.50 12.39
CA LEU A 285 -11.46 23.20 11.13
C LEU A 285 -10.26 24.13 10.88
N TYR A 286 -10.34 25.36 11.37
CA TYR A 286 -9.36 26.40 11.09
C TYR A 286 -8.71 26.97 12.36
N ALA A 287 -7.37 27.01 12.36
CA ALA A 287 -6.58 27.68 13.39
C ALA A 287 -6.70 29.20 13.25
N ASP A 288 -6.43 29.73 12.05
CA ASP A 288 -6.66 31.14 11.71
C ASP A 288 -7.58 31.26 10.48
N ASN A 289 -7.55 32.36 9.74
CA ASN A 289 -8.51 32.56 8.64
C ASN A 289 -8.31 31.65 7.42
N VAL A 290 -7.19 30.93 7.32
CA VAL A 290 -6.89 30.05 6.18
C VAL A 290 -6.18 28.76 6.58
N HIS A 291 -5.51 28.72 7.73
CA HIS A 291 -4.71 27.57 8.14
C HIS A 291 -5.52 26.54 8.95
N PRO A 292 -5.31 25.24 8.73
CA PRO A 292 -6.00 24.19 9.48
C PRO A 292 -5.59 24.10 10.95
N THR A 293 -6.47 23.57 11.81
CA THR A 293 -6.08 23.14 13.17
C THR A 293 -5.26 21.84 13.13
N ALA A 294 -4.74 21.44 14.29
CA ALA A 294 -3.97 20.21 14.44
C ALA A 294 -4.79 18.97 14.01
N ALA A 295 -6.07 18.89 14.39
CA ALA A 295 -6.95 17.79 13.97
C ALA A 295 -7.18 17.77 12.46
N THR A 296 -7.32 18.92 11.82
CA THR A 296 -7.47 18.99 10.36
C THR A 296 -6.18 18.62 9.63
N HIS A 297 -5.01 18.97 10.18
CA HIS A 297 -3.73 18.49 9.65
C HIS A 297 -3.55 16.97 9.79
N ARG A 298 -3.98 16.39 10.91
CA ARG A 298 -4.02 14.92 11.08
C ARG A 298 -4.90 14.28 10.01
N MET A 299 -6.11 14.82 9.79
CA MET A 299 -7.04 14.32 8.77
C MET A 299 -6.49 14.46 7.34
N LEU A 300 -5.76 15.54 7.05
CA LEU A 300 -5.10 15.70 5.75
C LEU A 300 -4.00 14.66 5.53
N ALA A 301 -3.26 14.28 6.59
CA ALA A 301 -2.28 13.20 6.50
C ALA A 301 -2.95 11.83 6.33
N GLU A 302 -4.05 11.57 7.04
CA GLU A 302 -4.85 10.35 6.86
C GLU A 302 -5.40 10.25 5.43
N TYR A 303 -5.87 11.37 4.86
CA TYR A 303 -6.25 11.42 3.45
C TYR A 303 -5.07 11.09 2.52
N ALA A 304 -3.91 11.70 2.72
CA ALA A 304 -2.71 11.42 1.93
C ALA A 304 -2.32 9.94 2.00
N VAL A 305 -2.32 9.35 3.20
CA VAL A 305 -2.07 7.92 3.42
C VAL A 305 -3.09 7.07 2.66
N SER A 306 -4.38 7.41 2.69
CA SER A 306 -5.41 6.63 2.00
C SER A 306 -5.20 6.57 0.48
N VAL A 307 -4.72 7.66 -0.13
CA VAL A 307 -4.40 7.72 -1.56
C VAL A 307 -3.09 6.99 -1.86
N LEU A 308 -2.11 7.03 -0.97
CA LEU A 308 -0.84 6.35 -1.17
C LEU A 308 -0.91 4.83 -0.96
N GLU A 309 -1.70 4.36 0.01
CA GLU A 309 -1.80 2.93 0.34
C GLU A 309 -2.90 2.19 -0.43
N GLY A 310 -3.92 2.87 -0.96
CA GLY A 310 -4.98 2.23 -1.77
C GLY A 310 -4.47 1.33 -2.90
N PRO A 311 -3.65 1.84 -3.85
CA PRO A 311 -3.04 0.99 -4.88
C PRO A 311 -2.14 -0.12 -4.32
N ARG A 312 -1.48 0.10 -3.17
CA ARG A 312 -0.63 -0.92 -2.53
C ARG A 312 -1.47 -2.09 -2.02
N GLN A 313 -2.62 -1.81 -1.40
CA GLN A 313 -3.58 -2.84 -0.98
C GLN A 313 -4.06 -3.67 -2.17
N VAL A 314 -4.52 -2.99 -3.23
CA VAL A 314 -5.05 -3.67 -4.43
C VAL A 314 -3.97 -4.48 -5.18
N ALA A 315 -2.69 -4.10 -5.07
CA ALA A 315 -1.56 -4.89 -5.59
C ALA A 315 -1.31 -6.22 -4.87
N LEU A 316 -2.00 -6.50 -3.77
CA LEU A 316 -1.94 -7.79 -3.07
C LEU A 316 -2.86 -8.84 -3.66
N LEU A 317 -3.90 -8.44 -4.41
CA LEU A 317 -4.89 -9.38 -4.96
C LEU A 317 -4.25 -10.47 -5.85
N PRO A 318 -3.32 -10.17 -6.77
CA PRO A 318 -2.66 -11.21 -7.56
C PRO A 318 -1.80 -12.15 -6.70
N ASN A 319 -1.14 -11.62 -5.66
CA ASN A 319 -0.36 -12.47 -4.75
C ASN A 319 -1.28 -13.44 -3.99
N ALA A 320 -2.39 -12.95 -3.45
CA ALA A 320 -3.35 -13.78 -2.74
C ALA A 320 -3.88 -14.94 -3.62
N ALA A 321 -4.16 -14.66 -4.90
CA ALA A 321 -4.52 -15.67 -5.88
C ALA A 321 -3.40 -16.69 -6.15
N SER A 322 -2.14 -16.24 -6.21
CA SER A 322 -0.99 -17.10 -6.43
C SER A 322 -0.79 -18.13 -5.31
N MET A 323 -1.09 -17.76 -4.06
CA MET A 323 -1.01 -18.65 -2.91
C MET A 323 -2.10 -19.73 -2.96
N VAL A 324 -3.32 -19.35 -3.32
CA VAL A 324 -4.44 -20.29 -3.53
C VAL A 324 -4.14 -21.26 -4.66
N GLY A 325 -3.59 -20.77 -5.78
CA GLY A 325 -3.20 -21.59 -6.93
C GLY A 325 -2.04 -22.54 -6.63
N ARG A 326 -1.05 -22.09 -5.84
CA ARG A 326 0.04 -22.94 -5.34
C ARG A 326 -0.47 -24.09 -4.49
N ALA A 327 -1.31 -23.82 -3.48
CA ALA A 327 -1.83 -24.88 -2.64
C ALA A 327 -2.69 -25.87 -3.45
N ARG A 328 -3.50 -25.41 -4.41
CA ARG A 328 -4.19 -26.30 -5.36
C ARG A 328 -3.21 -27.20 -6.12
N ALA A 329 -2.16 -26.63 -6.69
CA ALA A 329 -1.15 -27.38 -7.42
C ALA A 329 -0.46 -28.45 -6.54
N GLU A 330 -0.16 -28.13 -5.27
CA GLU A 330 0.37 -29.09 -4.30
C GLU A 330 -0.62 -30.22 -4.00
N ARG A 331 -1.92 -29.93 -3.89
CA ARG A 331 -2.96 -30.93 -3.62
C ARG A 331 -3.22 -31.85 -4.80
N VAL A 332 -3.19 -31.35 -6.02
CA VAL A 332 -3.33 -32.14 -7.26
C VAL A 332 -2.10 -33.04 -7.46
N ALA A 333 -0.89 -32.52 -7.24
CA ALA A 333 0.34 -33.32 -7.30
C ALA A 333 0.35 -34.45 -6.25
N ALA A 334 -0.38 -34.32 -5.14
CA ALA A 334 -0.51 -35.38 -4.15
C ALA A 334 -1.44 -36.54 -4.57
N GLN A 335 -2.19 -36.43 -5.68
CA GLN A 335 -3.14 -37.45 -6.14
C GLN A 335 -2.53 -38.57 -6.98
N LEU A 336 -1.21 -38.56 -7.14
CA LEU A 336 -0.46 -39.50 -7.97
C LEU A 336 -0.03 -40.77 -7.28
N ASP A 337 -0.47 -41.00 -6.04
CA ASP A 337 -0.28 -42.31 -5.45
C ASP A 337 -0.99 -43.32 -6.37
N PRO A 338 -0.23 -44.24 -7.01
CA PRO A 338 -0.83 -45.20 -7.91
C PRO A 338 -1.83 -46.03 -7.11
N ALA A 339 -3.03 -46.20 -7.64
CA ALA A 339 -3.92 -47.24 -7.15
C ALA A 339 -3.17 -48.59 -7.26
N GLU A 340 -3.41 -49.51 -6.31
CA GLU A 340 -2.81 -50.86 -6.35
C GLU A 340 -3.24 -51.66 -7.59
N SER A 341 -4.23 -51.16 -8.35
CA SER A 341 -4.74 -51.74 -9.59
C SER A 341 -5.11 -50.66 -10.62
N ASP A 342 -5.07 -51.04 -11.90
CA ASP A 342 -5.69 -50.28 -12.99
C ASP A 342 -7.16 -50.00 -12.67
N GLY A 343 -7.65 -48.80 -12.98
CA GLY A 343 -9.03 -48.44 -12.67
C GLY A 343 -9.29 -46.95 -12.58
N LEU A 344 -10.55 -46.62 -12.33
CA LEU A 344 -11.01 -45.26 -12.12
C LEU A 344 -10.98 -44.96 -10.61
N ARG A 345 -10.38 -43.84 -10.22
CA ARG A 345 -10.45 -43.31 -8.85
C ARG A 345 -11.05 -41.93 -8.88
N TRP A 346 -12.03 -41.67 -8.02
CA TRP A 346 -12.45 -40.30 -7.72
C TRP A 346 -11.82 -39.85 -6.40
N TRP A 347 -11.70 -38.54 -6.25
CA TRP A 347 -11.26 -37.92 -5.01
C TRP A 347 -11.92 -36.56 -4.80
N ALA A 348 -12.06 -36.18 -3.55
CA ALA A 348 -12.49 -34.87 -3.09
C ALA A 348 -11.52 -34.38 -2.02
N ASP A 349 -10.99 -33.18 -2.19
CA ASP A 349 -10.07 -32.49 -1.29
C ASP A 349 -10.75 -31.23 -0.76
N VAL A 350 -10.92 -31.15 0.56
CA VAL A 350 -11.34 -29.93 1.25
C VAL A 350 -10.12 -29.37 1.96
N ARG A 351 -9.84 -28.08 1.72
CA ARG A 351 -8.75 -27.37 2.37
C ARG A 351 -9.22 -26.05 2.96
N GLY A 352 -8.54 -25.62 4.02
CA GLY A 352 -8.57 -24.25 4.52
C GLY A 352 -7.20 -23.62 4.28
N ASP A 353 -7.18 -22.50 3.57
CA ASP A 353 -5.99 -21.74 3.25
C ASP A 353 -5.92 -20.52 4.16
N PHE A 354 -4.75 -20.26 4.73
CA PHE A 354 -4.50 -19.19 5.70
C PHE A 354 -3.33 -18.36 5.21
N GLN A 355 -3.56 -17.07 4.97
CA GLN A 355 -2.55 -16.14 4.49
C GLN A 355 -2.32 -15.07 5.57
N ARG A 356 -1.06 -14.73 5.84
CA ARG A 356 -0.70 -13.65 6.79
C ARG A 356 0.62 -12.99 6.42
N TYR A 357 0.58 -11.72 6.04
CA TYR A 357 1.76 -10.94 5.65
C TYR A 357 1.93 -9.67 6.50
N GLY A 358 3.18 -9.26 6.71
CA GLY A 358 3.53 -8.10 7.52
C GLY A 358 3.08 -8.22 8.98
N LYS A 359 3.04 -9.45 9.53
CA LYS A 359 2.44 -9.77 10.84
C LYS A 359 0.94 -9.43 10.95
N GLY A 360 0.24 -9.29 9.83
CA GLY A 360 -1.17 -8.85 9.76
C GLY A 360 -1.32 -7.34 9.48
N ASP A 361 -0.22 -6.58 9.46
CA ASP A 361 -0.28 -5.15 9.13
C ASP A 361 -0.36 -4.90 7.62
N THR A 362 -0.09 -5.92 6.78
CA THR A 362 -0.25 -5.85 5.32
C THR A 362 -1.60 -6.44 4.93
N TYR A 363 -1.77 -7.76 5.09
CA TYR A 363 -3.06 -8.42 5.01
C TYR A 363 -3.02 -9.78 5.72
N ASP A 364 -4.16 -10.26 6.19
CA ASP A 364 -4.32 -11.62 6.67
C ASP A 364 -5.76 -12.12 6.55
N GLY A 365 -5.93 -13.44 6.50
CA GLY A 365 -7.24 -14.02 6.30
C GLY A 365 -7.19 -15.50 5.98
N ALA A 366 -8.37 -16.06 5.73
CA ALA A 366 -8.51 -17.48 5.46
C ALA A 366 -9.78 -17.79 4.69
N GLY A 367 -9.81 -18.99 4.11
CA GLY A 367 -11.05 -19.50 3.54
C GLY A 367 -10.98 -20.93 3.03
N PRO A 368 -12.15 -21.56 2.86
CA PRO A 368 -12.25 -22.91 2.38
C PRO A 368 -12.08 -23.01 0.85
N THR A 369 -11.52 -24.12 0.41
CA THR A 369 -11.55 -24.55 -0.99
C THR A 369 -11.95 -26.03 -1.08
N LEU A 370 -12.82 -26.36 -2.02
CA LEU A 370 -13.13 -27.73 -2.42
C LEU A 370 -12.52 -28.00 -3.79
N THR A 371 -11.82 -29.11 -3.95
CA THR A 371 -11.36 -29.62 -5.26
C THR A 371 -11.82 -31.06 -5.40
N VAL A 372 -12.50 -31.37 -6.51
CA VAL A 372 -12.93 -32.73 -6.85
C VAL A 372 -12.25 -33.16 -8.13
N GLY A 373 -11.91 -34.44 -8.22
CA GLY A 373 -11.27 -34.96 -9.42
C GLY A 373 -11.51 -36.43 -9.65
N ALA A 374 -11.17 -36.85 -10.86
CA ALA A 374 -11.19 -38.23 -11.30
C ALA A 374 -9.87 -38.54 -12.00
N SER A 375 -9.31 -39.71 -11.70
CA SER A 375 -8.05 -40.21 -12.25
C SER A 375 -8.22 -41.64 -12.75
N TRP A 376 -7.58 -41.95 -13.87
CA TRP A 376 -7.43 -43.29 -14.41
C TRP A 376 -6.01 -43.75 -14.20
N THR A 377 -5.84 -44.95 -13.62
CA THR A 377 -4.55 -45.65 -13.55
C THR A 377 -4.52 -46.72 -14.63
N ARG A 378 -3.45 -46.74 -15.43
CA ARG A 378 -3.20 -47.75 -16.46
C ARG A 378 -1.71 -48.11 -16.49
N GLY A 379 -1.37 -49.22 -15.87
CA GLY A 379 0.00 -49.58 -15.55
C GLY A 379 0.66 -48.47 -14.75
N ASP A 380 1.81 -48.00 -15.23
CA ASP A 380 2.61 -46.96 -14.57
C ASP A 380 2.06 -45.54 -14.75
N LEU A 381 1.01 -45.35 -15.57
CA LEU A 381 0.46 -44.04 -15.90
C LEU A 381 -0.79 -43.73 -15.10
N VAL A 382 -0.84 -42.53 -14.53
CA VAL A 382 -2.04 -41.94 -13.90
C VAL A 382 -2.37 -40.65 -14.64
N PHE A 383 -3.60 -40.45 -15.05
CA PHE A 383 -4.04 -39.18 -15.65
C PHE A 383 -5.46 -38.87 -15.25
N GLY A 384 -5.81 -37.59 -15.20
CA GLY A 384 -7.10 -37.19 -14.68
C GLY A 384 -7.45 -35.74 -14.95
N ALA A 385 -8.66 -35.40 -14.53
CA ALA A 385 -9.18 -34.04 -14.54
C ALA A 385 -9.70 -33.70 -13.15
N PHE A 386 -9.70 -32.40 -12.84
CA PHE A 386 -10.25 -31.87 -11.60
C PHE A 386 -10.97 -30.56 -11.83
N GLY A 387 -11.93 -30.27 -10.97
CA GLY A 387 -12.56 -28.97 -10.85
C GLY A 387 -12.58 -28.55 -9.38
N GLY A 388 -12.53 -27.25 -9.12
CA GLY A 388 -12.54 -26.73 -7.77
C GLY A 388 -13.30 -25.42 -7.64
N TYR A 389 -13.74 -25.15 -6.42
CA TYR A 389 -14.30 -23.86 -6.03
C TYR A 389 -13.77 -23.48 -4.65
N GLY A 390 -13.26 -22.27 -4.52
CA GLY A 390 -12.77 -21.72 -3.26
C GLY A 390 -13.28 -20.31 -3.02
N GLN A 391 -13.41 -19.97 -1.75
CA GLN A 391 -13.71 -18.61 -1.31
C GLN A 391 -12.80 -18.25 -0.15
N GLN A 392 -12.15 -17.11 -0.24
CA GLN A 392 -11.22 -16.57 0.74
C GLN A 392 -11.74 -15.22 1.21
N SER A 393 -11.64 -14.97 2.51
CA SER A 393 -11.90 -13.66 3.08
C SER A 393 -10.62 -13.15 3.73
N GLN A 394 -10.26 -11.91 3.42
CA GLN A 394 -8.98 -11.32 3.79
C GLN A 394 -9.21 -9.90 4.31
N ASP A 395 -8.56 -9.56 5.41
CA ASP A 395 -8.57 -8.22 5.97
C ASP A 395 -7.33 -7.45 5.52
N TRP A 396 -7.54 -6.20 5.09
CA TRP A 396 -6.44 -5.26 4.94
C TRP A 396 -5.96 -4.87 6.35
N GLY A 397 -4.66 -4.97 6.58
CA GLY A 397 -4.07 -4.52 7.84
C GLY A 397 -4.35 -3.03 8.11
N ARG A 398 -4.09 -2.60 9.35
CA ARG A 398 -4.20 -1.18 9.77
C ARG A 398 -5.61 -0.56 9.63
N ARG A 399 -6.67 -1.37 9.70
CA ARG A 399 -8.07 -0.95 9.48
C ARG A 399 -8.28 -0.42 8.06
N GLY A 400 -7.69 -1.10 7.08
CA GLY A 400 -7.80 -0.74 5.67
C GLY A 400 -9.07 -1.28 5.00
N GLY A 401 -9.90 -2.04 5.71
CA GLY A 401 -11.07 -2.74 5.19
C GLY A 401 -10.78 -4.22 4.91
N SER A 402 -11.40 -4.79 3.89
CA SER A 402 -11.28 -6.22 3.54
C SER A 402 -11.37 -6.48 2.03
N PHE A 403 -11.08 -7.71 1.62
CA PHE A 403 -11.45 -8.22 0.30
C PHE A 403 -11.81 -9.70 0.38
N ASP A 404 -12.78 -10.09 -0.44
CA ASP A 404 -13.13 -11.48 -0.67
C ASP A 404 -12.59 -11.90 -2.05
N GLN A 405 -12.06 -13.12 -2.14
CA GLN A 405 -11.62 -13.74 -3.38
C GLN A 405 -12.39 -15.03 -3.60
N SER A 406 -12.97 -15.20 -4.79
CA SER A 406 -13.50 -16.47 -5.29
C SER A 406 -12.60 -17.06 -6.38
N ASP A 407 -12.45 -18.38 -6.40
CA ASP A 407 -11.68 -19.13 -7.40
C ASP A 407 -12.55 -20.29 -7.91
N ALA A 408 -12.84 -20.32 -9.21
CA ALA A 408 -13.44 -21.47 -9.88
C ALA A 408 -12.43 -22.05 -10.86
N SER A 409 -11.94 -23.26 -10.60
CA SER A 409 -10.85 -23.87 -11.34
C SER A 409 -11.22 -25.13 -12.07
N LEU A 410 -10.58 -25.35 -13.22
CA LEU A 410 -10.66 -26.56 -14.02
C LEU A 410 -9.24 -26.90 -14.51
N GLY A 411 -8.86 -28.17 -14.40
CA GLY A 411 -7.55 -28.60 -14.83
C GLY A 411 -7.43 -30.08 -15.12
N GLY A 412 -6.27 -30.45 -15.62
CA GLY A 412 -5.88 -31.81 -15.91
C GLY A 412 -4.49 -32.10 -15.38
N PHE A 413 -4.22 -33.37 -15.12
CA PHE A 413 -2.92 -33.84 -14.68
C PHE A 413 -2.57 -35.19 -15.29
N VAL A 414 -1.27 -35.44 -15.35
CA VAL A 414 -0.68 -36.72 -15.75
C VAL A 414 0.50 -36.99 -14.84
N GLY A 415 0.71 -38.24 -14.50
CA GLY A 415 1.93 -38.69 -13.89
C GLY A 415 2.26 -40.12 -14.26
N TRP A 416 3.50 -40.46 -13.95
CA TRP A 416 4.11 -41.72 -14.29
C TRP A 416 4.98 -42.15 -13.12
N LYS A 417 4.92 -43.43 -12.75
CA LYS A 417 5.76 -44.02 -11.70
C LYS A 417 6.38 -45.32 -12.18
N ALA A 418 7.71 -45.38 -12.17
CA ALA A 418 8.46 -46.59 -12.49
C ALA A 418 8.66 -47.49 -11.27
N ASP A 419 8.83 -48.78 -11.53
CA ASP A 419 9.28 -49.78 -10.53
C ASP A 419 10.60 -49.40 -9.85
N SER A 420 11.45 -48.62 -10.53
CA SER A 420 12.72 -48.12 -9.98
C SER A 420 12.56 -47.13 -8.82
N GLY A 421 11.34 -46.65 -8.56
CA GLY A 421 11.02 -45.61 -7.58
C GLY A 421 10.98 -44.19 -8.16
N LEU A 422 11.41 -44.00 -9.42
CA LEU A 422 11.27 -42.73 -10.13
C LEU A 422 9.79 -42.42 -10.38
N TRP A 423 9.36 -41.20 -10.08
CA TRP A 423 8.05 -40.69 -10.44
C TRP A 423 8.14 -39.28 -11.02
N VAL A 424 7.22 -38.97 -11.93
CA VAL A 424 7.10 -37.66 -12.58
C VAL A 424 5.63 -37.30 -12.72
N ASN A 425 5.30 -36.03 -12.62
CA ASN A 425 4.00 -35.50 -12.97
C ASN A 425 4.03 -34.12 -13.56
N ALA A 426 2.93 -33.81 -14.24
CA ALA A 426 2.62 -32.51 -14.76
C ALA A 426 1.12 -32.22 -14.59
N GLN A 427 0.79 -30.95 -14.47
CA GLN A 427 -0.57 -30.45 -14.40
C GLN A 427 -0.69 -29.13 -15.13
N ALA A 428 -1.90 -28.85 -15.61
CA ALA A 428 -2.28 -27.55 -16.12
C ALA A 428 -3.70 -27.22 -15.65
N SER A 429 -3.93 -25.96 -15.29
CA SER A 429 -5.25 -25.48 -14.86
C SER A 429 -5.51 -24.06 -15.30
N TYR A 430 -6.79 -23.78 -15.54
CA TYR A 430 -7.33 -22.44 -15.65
C TYR A 430 -8.25 -22.19 -14.44
N SER A 431 -8.21 -20.97 -13.92
CA SER A 431 -9.06 -20.52 -12.82
C SER A 431 -9.67 -19.19 -13.19
N GLN A 432 -10.99 -19.08 -13.06
CA GLN A 432 -11.66 -17.80 -13.06
C GLN A 432 -11.63 -17.25 -11.63
N LEU A 433 -11.21 -15.99 -11.50
CA LEU A 433 -11.11 -15.29 -10.24
C LEU A 433 -12.19 -14.21 -10.17
N GLY A 434 -12.73 -13.98 -8.99
CA GLY A 434 -13.57 -12.82 -8.70
C GLY A 434 -13.15 -12.20 -7.38
N PHE A 435 -13.09 -10.88 -7.32
CA PHE A 435 -12.72 -10.11 -6.15
C PHE A 435 -13.79 -9.08 -5.83
N ASP A 436 -14.18 -9.02 -4.56
CA ASP A 436 -14.97 -7.94 -3.99
C ASP A 436 -14.11 -7.25 -2.92
N THR A 437 -13.92 -5.94 -3.02
CA THR A 437 -13.00 -5.17 -2.16
C THR A 437 -13.77 -4.08 -1.43
N ASP A 438 -13.55 -3.98 -0.12
CA ASP A 438 -14.00 -2.89 0.73
C ASP A 438 -12.77 -2.14 1.25
N ARG A 439 -12.52 -0.93 0.76
CA ARG A 439 -11.42 -0.10 1.25
C ARG A 439 -11.91 0.94 2.23
N ASP A 440 -11.48 0.82 3.48
CA ASP A 440 -11.78 1.77 4.54
C ASP A 440 -10.78 2.93 4.57
N VAL A 441 -11.31 4.14 4.54
CA VAL A 441 -10.59 5.40 4.61
C VAL A 441 -10.96 6.13 5.88
N VAL A 442 -10.03 6.17 6.83
CA VAL A 442 -10.18 6.91 8.09
C VAL A 442 -9.90 8.39 7.83
N LEU A 443 -10.81 9.26 8.26
CA LEU A 443 -10.71 10.72 8.22
C LEU A 443 -11.19 11.28 9.56
N GLY A 444 -10.28 11.43 10.51
CA GLY A 444 -10.57 11.76 11.90
C GLY A 444 -11.48 10.70 12.52
N PRO A 445 -12.66 11.06 13.06
CA PRO A 445 -13.62 10.10 13.59
C PRO A 445 -14.48 9.42 12.50
N ALA A 446 -14.42 9.87 11.25
CA ALA A 446 -15.16 9.28 10.16
C ALA A 446 -14.40 8.11 9.53
N THR A 447 -15.12 7.07 9.13
CA THR A 447 -14.63 6.04 8.20
C THR A 447 -15.52 6.08 6.96
N ARG A 448 -14.91 6.20 5.79
CA ARG A 448 -15.57 6.00 4.50
C ARG A 448 -15.17 4.64 3.95
N THR A 449 -16.12 3.86 3.47
CA THR A 449 -15.84 2.58 2.82
C THR A 449 -16.09 2.73 1.33
N HIS A 450 -15.10 2.35 0.54
CA HIS A 450 -15.16 2.32 -0.92
C HIS A 450 -15.24 0.86 -1.39
N GLU A 451 -16.37 0.51 -2.01
CA GLU A 451 -16.63 -0.84 -2.52
C GLU A 451 -16.13 -0.94 -3.97
N GLY A 452 -15.56 -2.07 -4.36
CA GLY A 452 -15.11 -2.32 -5.74
C GLY A 452 -15.19 -3.81 -6.06
N SER A 453 -15.31 -4.14 -7.35
CA SER A 453 -15.30 -5.53 -7.79
C SER A 453 -14.48 -5.70 -9.06
N ALA A 454 -13.74 -6.81 -9.15
CA ALA A 454 -12.87 -7.13 -10.27
C ALA A 454 -12.95 -8.62 -10.61
N ASP A 455 -13.05 -8.92 -11.90
CA ASP A 455 -12.85 -10.27 -12.42
C ASP A 455 -11.36 -10.50 -12.71
N GLY A 456 -10.97 -11.77 -12.83
CA GLY A 456 -9.60 -12.11 -13.20
C GLY A 456 -9.43 -13.56 -13.63
N SER A 457 -8.20 -13.94 -13.91
CA SER A 457 -7.84 -15.30 -14.26
C SER A 457 -6.49 -15.73 -13.70
N ASN A 458 -6.32 -17.04 -13.49
CA ASN A 458 -5.03 -17.67 -13.18
C ASN A 458 -4.84 -18.90 -14.07
N VAL A 459 -3.84 -18.85 -14.93
CA VAL A 459 -3.34 -20.00 -15.69
C VAL A 459 -2.13 -20.57 -14.96
N SER A 460 -2.20 -21.84 -14.56
CA SER A 460 -1.12 -22.51 -13.83
C SER A 460 -0.61 -23.73 -14.61
N ILE A 461 0.72 -23.88 -14.68
CA ILE A 461 1.39 -25.06 -15.23
C ILE A 461 2.41 -25.53 -14.20
N GLY A 462 2.28 -26.77 -13.75
CA GLY A 462 3.18 -27.33 -12.75
C GLY A 462 3.76 -28.66 -13.19
N ALA A 463 4.97 -28.96 -12.77
CA ALA A 463 5.57 -30.28 -12.91
C ALA A 463 6.39 -30.62 -11.67
N SER A 464 6.40 -31.90 -11.29
CA SER A 464 7.29 -32.37 -10.22
C SER A 464 7.80 -33.76 -10.50
N ALA A 465 8.97 -34.06 -9.97
CA ALA A 465 9.61 -35.36 -10.10
C ALA A 465 10.32 -35.72 -8.80
N GLY A 466 10.49 -37.00 -8.56
CA GLY A 466 11.22 -37.49 -7.41
C GLY A 466 11.64 -38.93 -7.57
N TRP A 467 12.50 -39.37 -6.67
CA TRP A 467 12.95 -40.75 -6.62
C TRP A 467 12.69 -41.31 -5.24
N GLU A 468 11.95 -42.41 -5.15
CA GLU A 468 11.64 -43.07 -3.89
C GLU A 468 12.59 -44.23 -3.60
N PHE A 469 13.34 -44.13 -2.52
CA PHE A 469 14.14 -45.22 -1.95
C PHE A 469 13.35 -45.92 -0.84
N GLY A 470 13.62 -47.21 -0.64
CA GLY A 470 12.97 -48.00 0.40
C GLY A 470 13.93 -48.65 1.38
N TRP A 471 13.62 -48.54 2.68
CA TRP A 471 14.28 -49.28 3.75
C TRP A 471 13.24 -49.81 4.75
N GLY A 472 12.90 -51.09 4.64
CA GLY A 472 11.83 -51.70 5.44
C GLY A 472 10.49 -50.99 5.18
N ALA A 473 9.84 -50.52 6.25
CA ALA A 473 8.59 -49.75 6.20
C ALA A 473 8.76 -48.26 5.84
N LEU A 474 10.01 -47.76 5.83
CA LEU A 474 10.32 -46.38 5.47
C LEU A 474 10.52 -46.26 3.96
N ARG A 475 9.96 -45.20 3.38
CA ARG A 475 10.22 -44.71 2.03
C ARG A 475 10.67 -43.26 2.12
N HIS A 476 11.64 -42.86 1.30
CA HIS A 476 12.13 -41.48 1.29
C HIS A 476 12.86 -41.15 0.00
N GLY A 477 13.09 -39.88 -0.29
CA GLY A 477 13.99 -39.48 -1.35
C GLY A 477 13.82 -38.05 -1.83
N PRO A 478 14.63 -37.63 -2.83
CA PRO A 478 14.62 -36.27 -3.33
C PRO A 478 13.33 -35.99 -4.12
N VAL A 479 12.93 -34.73 -4.09
CA VAL A 479 11.85 -34.17 -4.89
C VAL A 479 12.30 -32.85 -5.49
N ILE A 480 11.92 -32.62 -6.74
CA ILE A 480 12.03 -31.33 -7.41
C ILE A 480 10.66 -30.96 -7.98
N ALA A 481 10.34 -29.66 -7.99
CA ALA A 481 9.11 -29.17 -8.60
C ALA A 481 9.34 -27.81 -9.25
N VAL A 482 8.49 -27.49 -10.22
CA VAL A 482 8.35 -26.16 -10.80
C VAL A 482 6.86 -25.86 -10.92
N LEU A 483 6.47 -24.63 -10.61
CA LEU A 483 5.12 -24.11 -10.78
C LEU A 483 5.20 -22.73 -11.43
N SER A 484 4.61 -22.59 -12.60
CA SER A 484 4.38 -21.31 -13.25
C SER A 484 2.93 -20.91 -13.10
N GLN A 485 2.67 -19.65 -12.78
CA GLN A 485 1.34 -19.05 -12.73
C GLN A 485 1.37 -17.71 -13.46
N LYS A 486 0.36 -17.49 -14.30
CA LYS A 486 0.07 -16.18 -14.90
C LYS A 486 -1.27 -15.71 -14.37
N ILE A 487 -1.25 -14.61 -13.62
CA ILE A 487 -2.42 -14.07 -12.94
C ILE A 487 -2.72 -12.68 -13.50
N GLU A 488 -3.95 -12.48 -13.93
CA GLU A 488 -4.45 -11.21 -14.49
C GLU A 488 -5.72 -10.82 -13.73
N ILE A 489 -5.81 -9.56 -13.32
CA ILE A 489 -6.99 -8.97 -12.67
C ILE A 489 -7.39 -7.75 -13.49
N ASP A 490 -8.65 -7.73 -13.91
CA ASP A 490 -9.21 -6.67 -14.75
C ASP A 490 -9.18 -5.32 -14.02
N ALA A 491 -9.14 -4.24 -14.81
CA ALA A 491 -9.28 -2.89 -14.28
C ALA A 491 -10.65 -2.71 -13.62
N PHE A 492 -10.70 -2.03 -12.48
CA PHE A 492 -11.94 -1.74 -11.77
C PHE A 492 -11.91 -0.37 -11.11
N ALA A 493 -13.06 0.11 -10.68
CA ALA A 493 -13.19 1.39 -9.99
C ALA A 493 -14.05 1.24 -8.75
N GLU A 494 -13.72 2.02 -7.73
CA GLU A 494 -14.46 2.05 -6.49
C GLU A 494 -15.80 2.77 -6.62
N SER A 495 -16.68 2.55 -5.64
CA SER A 495 -17.90 3.30 -5.43
C SER A 495 -17.64 4.78 -5.16
N ASP A 496 -18.69 5.59 -5.31
CA ASP A 496 -18.71 7.02 -5.02
C ASP A 496 -17.62 7.84 -5.75
N PRO A 497 -17.60 7.83 -7.11
CA PRO A 497 -16.54 8.46 -7.92
C PRO A 497 -16.41 9.98 -7.71
N ALA A 498 -17.44 10.62 -7.14
CA ALA A 498 -17.43 12.04 -6.82
C ALA A 498 -16.64 12.38 -5.55
N LEU A 499 -16.40 11.42 -4.65
CA LEU A 499 -15.67 11.64 -3.42
C LEU A 499 -14.17 11.83 -3.68
N SER A 500 -13.56 12.74 -2.91
CA SER A 500 -12.13 13.03 -2.95
C SER A 500 -11.24 11.82 -2.68
N THR A 501 -11.77 10.76 -2.06
CA THR A 501 -11.04 9.56 -1.63
C THR A 501 -11.19 8.35 -2.56
N SER A 502 -12.11 8.39 -3.53
CA SER A 502 -12.41 7.26 -4.41
C SER A 502 -11.37 7.07 -5.51
N LEU A 503 -10.94 5.82 -5.72
CA LEU A 503 -9.89 5.41 -6.63
C LEU A 503 -10.40 4.48 -7.74
N ALA A 504 -9.72 4.53 -8.89
CA ALA A 504 -9.82 3.54 -9.95
C ALA A 504 -8.46 2.88 -10.15
N TYR A 505 -8.46 1.59 -10.44
CA TYR A 505 -7.26 0.76 -10.55
C TYR A 505 -7.16 0.21 -11.99
N PRO A 506 -6.01 0.38 -12.66
CA PRO A 506 -5.79 -0.26 -13.95
C PRO A 506 -5.67 -1.77 -13.78
N GLU A 507 -5.66 -2.49 -14.91
CA GLU A 507 -5.41 -3.92 -14.96
C GLU A 507 -4.09 -4.27 -14.27
N GLN A 508 -4.08 -5.38 -13.54
CA GLN A 508 -2.94 -5.87 -12.79
C GLN A 508 -2.52 -7.24 -13.29
N SER A 509 -1.21 -7.47 -13.41
CA SER A 509 -0.66 -8.76 -13.74
C SER A 509 0.44 -9.18 -12.78
N PHE A 510 0.51 -10.48 -12.50
CA PHE A 510 1.58 -11.10 -11.74
C PHE A 510 1.94 -12.45 -12.37
N ASP A 511 3.17 -12.54 -12.84
CA ASP A 511 3.78 -13.78 -13.26
C ASP A 511 4.57 -14.35 -12.08
N SER A 512 4.38 -15.63 -11.78
CA SER A 512 5.08 -16.36 -10.73
C SER A 512 5.72 -17.61 -11.33
N LEU A 513 6.97 -17.86 -10.98
CA LEU A 513 7.73 -19.05 -11.35
C LEU A 513 8.46 -19.56 -10.11
N ILE A 514 7.88 -20.56 -9.46
CA ILE A 514 8.45 -21.15 -8.25
C ILE A 514 9.19 -22.43 -8.62
N GLY A 515 10.48 -22.50 -8.29
CA GLY A 515 11.24 -23.75 -8.28
C GLY A 515 11.41 -24.29 -6.87
N SER A 516 11.24 -25.59 -6.69
CA SER A 516 11.37 -26.28 -5.41
C SER A 516 12.36 -27.43 -5.50
N VAL A 517 13.22 -27.56 -4.49
CA VAL A 517 14.09 -28.73 -4.29
C VAL A 517 13.97 -29.18 -2.86
N GLY A 518 13.79 -30.48 -2.63
CA GLY A 518 13.55 -30.99 -1.29
C GLY A 518 13.72 -32.48 -1.12
N TRP A 519 13.21 -32.94 0.01
CA TRP A 519 13.22 -34.34 0.41
C TRP A 519 11.90 -34.74 1.04
N GLN A 520 11.43 -35.94 0.73
CA GLN A 520 10.20 -36.51 1.28
C GLN A 520 10.47 -37.81 2.04
N PHE A 521 9.59 -38.10 2.99
CA PHE A 521 9.60 -39.27 3.85
C PHE A 521 8.17 -39.79 4.00
N SER A 522 7.99 -41.10 3.96
CA SER A 522 6.73 -41.77 4.34
C SER A 522 7.03 -43.09 5.05
N GLY A 523 6.21 -43.48 6.01
CA GLY A 523 6.42 -44.70 6.78
C GLY A 523 5.13 -45.48 6.93
N THR A 524 5.16 -46.80 6.71
CA THR A 524 3.99 -47.67 6.99
C THR A 524 4.04 -48.11 8.46
N ILE A 525 3.25 -47.45 9.33
CA ILE A 525 3.13 -47.85 10.74
C ILE A 525 2.18 -49.05 10.87
N HIS A 526 1.09 -49.03 10.12
CA HIS A 526 0.08 -50.08 10.04
C HIS A 526 -0.42 -50.21 8.60
N GLU A 527 -1.13 -51.29 8.25
CA GLU A 527 -1.65 -51.50 6.88
C GLU A 527 -2.50 -50.31 6.40
N HIS A 528 -3.22 -49.68 7.33
CA HIS A 528 -4.08 -48.52 7.05
C HIS A 528 -3.52 -47.19 7.57
N LEU A 529 -2.23 -47.08 7.93
CA LEU A 529 -1.69 -45.80 8.41
C LEU A 529 -0.28 -45.54 7.89
N LYS A 530 -0.19 -44.55 7.00
CA LYS A 530 1.05 -44.10 6.34
C LYS A 530 1.31 -42.61 6.61
N PRO A 531 1.93 -42.23 7.74
CA PRO A 531 2.44 -40.87 7.94
C PRO A 531 3.46 -40.49 6.87
N TYR A 532 3.52 -39.19 6.56
CA TYR A 532 4.51 -38.61 5.66
C TYR A 532 4.91 -37.20 6.08
N ALA A 533 6.08 -36.79 5.59
CA ALA A 533 6.57 -35.42 5.67
C ALA A 533 7.39 -35.10 4.41
N ARG A 534 7.35 -33.84 3.97
CA ARG A 534 8.13 -33.30 2.86
C ARG A 534 8.65 -31.93 3.28
N VAL A 535 9.92 -31.68 3.01
CA VAL A 535 10.55 -30.37 3.21
C VAL A 535 11.15 -29.94 1.88
N THR A 536 10.81 -28.73 1.43
CA THR A 536 11.40 -28.11 0.23
C THR A 536 12.02 -26.77 0.58
N TRP A 537 13.07 -26.44 -0.17
CA TRP A 537 13.53 -25.09 -0.37
C TRP A 537 12.91 -24.59 -1.67
N ASP A 538 12.26 -23.43 -1.62
CA ASP A 538 11.52 -22.82 -2.71
C ASP A 538 12.15 -21.48 -3.08
N GLU A 539 12.22 -21.21 -4.38
CA GLU A 539 12.68 -19.96 -4.97
C GLU A 539 11.64 -19.46 -5.96
N GLU A 540 11.12 -18.24 -5.74
CA GLU A 540 10.34 -17.46 -6.70
C GLU A 540 11.31 -16.68 -7.59
N PHE A 541 11.29 -16.99 -8.90
CA PHE A 541 12.21 -16.40 -9.87
C PHE A 541 11.69 -15.11 -10.49
N GLU A 542 10.40 -14.82 -10.35
CA GLU A 542 9.81 -13.58 -10.85
C GLU A 542 9.74 -12.50 -9.76
N ASP A 543 9.93 -11.25 -10.17
CA ASP A 543 9.79 -10.11 -9.28
C ASP A 543 8.32 -9.64 -9.25
N ALA A 544 7.79 -9.41 -8.04
CA ALA A 544 6.55 -8.66 -7.91
C ALA A 544 6.69 -7.25 -8.53
N PRO A 545 5.62 -6.70 -9.12
CA PRO A 545 5.66 -5.37 -9.71
C PRO A 545 6.25 -4.32 -8.77
N ALA A 546 7.26 -3.59 -9.26
CA ALA A 546 7.96 -2.58 -8.46
C ALA A 546 7.09 -1.37 -8.11
N GLU A 547 6.00 -1.14 -8.85
CA GLU A 547 5.04 -0.07 -8.64
C GLU A 547 3.61 -0.63 -8.62
N ALA A 548 2.76 0.00 -7.82
CA ALA A 548 1.31 -0.17 -7.87
C ALA A 548 0.66 1.12 -8.37
N PHE A 549 -0.47 1.00 -9.07
CA PHE A 549 -1.07 2.11 -9.82
C PHE A 549 -2.52 2.35 -9.42
N ALA A 550 -2.92 3.62 -9.42
CA ALA A 550 -4.31 4.03 -9.26
C ALA A 550 -4.55 5.40 -9.91
N GLN A 551 -5.80 5.79 -10.04
CA GLN A 551 -6.23 7.11 -10.47
C GLN A 551 -7.30 7.63 -9.51
N LEU A 552 -7.20 8.89 -9.10
CA LEU A 552 -8.23 9.51 -8.26
C LEU A 552 -9.45 9.85 -9.12
N GLN A 553 -10.61 9.25 -8.85
CA GLN A 553 -11.79 9.38 -9.71
C GLN A 553 -12.30 10.82 -9.81
N SER A 554 -12.23 11.56 -8.71
CA SER A 554 -12.56 12.99 -8.65
C SER A 554 -11.59 13.89 -9.43
N MET A 555 -10.51 13.33 -9.99
CA MET A 555 -9.49 14.01 -10.79
C MET A 555 -9.12 13.23 -12.06
N SER A 556 -10.11 12.80 -12.82
CA SER A 556 -9.95 12.00 -14.05
C SER A 556 -9.07 12.61 -15.15
N VAL A 557 -8.76 13.92 -15.08
CA VAL A 557 -7.79 14.59 -15.97
C VAL A 557 -6.34 14.13 -15.72
N THR A 558 -6.05 13.60 -14.53
CA THR A 558 -4.72 13.14 -14.14
C THR A 558 -4.39 11.81 -14.80
N LEU A 559 -3.10 11.54 -15.03
CA LEU A 559 -2.65 10.20 -15.41
C LEU A 559 -2.76 9.26 -14.20
N PRO A 560 -2.94 7.94 -14.40
CA PRO A 560 -2.76 6.97 -13.33
C PRO A 560 -1.40 7.19 -12.66
N TYR A 561 -1.42 7.40 -11.35
CA TYR A 561 -0.22 7.61 -10.55
C TYR A 561 0.34 6.27 -10.10
N ALA A 562 1.61 6.29 -9.70
CA ALA A 562 2.31 5.13 -9.21
C ALA A 562 2.80 5.37 -7.78
N VAL A 563 2.83 4.31 -6.99
CA VAL A 563 3.48 4.23 -5.67
C VAL A 563 4.36 2.99 -5.64
N PRO A 564 5.30 2.84 -4.70
CA PRO A 564 6.06 1.61 -4.55
C PRO A 564 5.13 0.41 -4.40
N GLY A 565 5.44 -0.71 -5.05
CA GLY A 565 4.72 -1.97 -4.88
C GLY A 565 5.09 -2.69 -3.58
N HIS A 566 4.57 -3.90 -3.41
CA HIS A 566 4.99 -4.81 -2.34
C HIS A 566 6.20 -5.63 -2.79
N ARG A 567 7.12 -5.88 -1.84
CA ARG A 567 8.18 -6.87 -2.00
C ARG A 567 7.82 -8.07 -1.15
N PHE A 568 7.95 -9.24 -1.74
CA PHE A 568 7.74 -10.52 -1.06
C PHE A 568 9.05 -11.27 -1.03
N ASP A 569 9.21 -12.16 -0.04
CA ASP A 569 10.39 -12.99 0.05
C ASP A 569 10.37 -14.00 -1.10
N GLN A 570 11.44 -14.00 -1.89
CA GLN A 570 11.59 -14.92 -3.00
C GLN A 570 12.08 -16.29 -2.57
N THR A 571 12.80 -16.35 -1.45
CA THR A 571 13.43 -17.58 -0.98
C THR A 571 12.84 -17.99 0.36
N TYR A 572 12.37 -19.24 0.45
CA TYR A 572 11.77 -19.76 1.68
C TYR A 572 11.74 -21.29 1.71
N GLY A 573 11.38 -21.87 2.85
CA GLY A 573 11.14 -23.30 2.98
C GLY A 573 9.64 -23.61 3.00
N THR A 574 9.27 -24.81 2.58
CA THR A 574 7.91 -25.36 2.80
C THR A 574 8.00 -26.70 3.51
N LEU A 575 7.20 -26.85 4.56
CA LEU A 575 7.02 -28.09 5.31
C LEU A 575 5.60 -28.61 5.09
N THR A 576 5.47 -29.77 4.45
CA THR A 576 4.21 -30.50 4.33
C THR A 576 4.28 -31.76 5.19
N PHE A 577 3.25 -32.06 5.98
CA PHE A 577 3.17 -33.30 6.75
C PHE A 577 1.74 -33.76 6.91
N GLY A 578 1.54 -35.07 7.10
CA GLY A 578 0.22 -35.64 7.22
C GLY A 578 0.23 -37.15 7.38
N ALA A 579 -0.95 -37.75 7.24
CA ALA A 579 -1.14 -39.18 7.27
C ALA A 579 -2.17 -39.63 6.23
N ARG A 580 -1.82 -40.69 5.51
CA ARG A 580 -2.76 -41.42 4.65
C ARG A 580 -3.33 -42.60 5.43
N THR A 581 -4.64 -42.80 5.35
CA THR A 581 -5.37 -43.83 6.09
C THR A 581 -6.59 -44.32 5.31
N GLN A 582 -7.35 -45.27 5.86
CA GLN A 582 -8.67 -45.66 5.37
C GLN A 582 -9.76 -45.27 6.36
N LEU A 583 -10.80 -44.58 5.86
CA LEU A 583 -11.96 -44.15 6.62
C LEU A 583 -13.23 -44.59 5.88
N MET A 584 -14.08 -45.39 6.53
CA MET A 584 -15.34 -45.89 5.95
C MET A 584 -15.15 -46.62 4.60
N GLY A 585 -14.03 -47.33 4.42
CA GLY A 585 -13.70 -48.02 3.17
C GLY A 585 -13.18 -47.12 2.05
N MET A 586 -12.94 -45.83 2.32
CA MET A 586 -12.32 -44.87 1.40
C MET A 586 -10.89 -44.56 1.81
N ASP A 587 -10.03 -44.29 0.84
CA ASP A 587 -8.71 -43.73 1.09
C ASP A 587 -8.86 -42.29 1.57
N ALA A 588 -8.18 -41.95 2.66
CA ALA A 588 -8.19 -40.62 3.24
C ALA A 588 -6.77 -40.09 3.42
N ASN A 589 -6.58 -38.78 3.20
CA ASN A 589 -5.32 -38.07 3.43
C ASN A 589 -5.58 -36.80 4.23
N LEU A 590 -5.02 -36.71 5.42
CA LEU A 590 -5.15 -35.56 6.31
C LEU A 590 -3.78 -34.94 6.51
N GLY A 591 -3.67 -33.62 6.40
CA GLY A 591 -2.36 -32.98 6.56
C GLY A 591 -2.37 -31.46 6.58
N THR A 592 -1.16 -30.92 6.63
CA THR A 592 -0.87 -29.49 6.67
C THR A 592 0.35 -29.18 5.82
N SER A 593 0.33 -28.06 5.11
CA SER A 593 1.46 -27.45 4.42
C SER A 593 1.68 -26.05 5.02
N VAL A 594 2.93 -25.65 5.26
CA VAL A 594 3.27 -24.36 5.86
C VAL A 594 4.59 -23.83 5.30
N THR A 595 4.63 -22.55 4.93
CA THR A 595 5.88 -21.86 4.58
C THR A 595 6.64 -21.44 5.84
N VAL A 596 7.97 -21.51 5.77
CA VAL A 596 8.88 -21.18 6.87
C VAL A 596 10.06 -20.37 6.34
N GLY A 597 10.58 -19.46 7.17
CA GLY A 597 11.73 -18.63 6.80
C GLY A 597 11.42 -17.44 5.90
N GLN A 598 10.13 -17.16 5.65
CA GLN A 598 9.67 -15.89 5.10
C GLN A 598 9.64 -14.84 6.24
N GLU A 599 10.40 -13.75 6.11
CA GLU A 599 10.35 -12.61 7.03
C GLU A 599 9.05 -11.79 6.83
N GLY A 600 8.55 -11.73 5.60
CA GLY A 600 7.45 -10.89 5.15
C GLY A 600 6.06 -11.50 5.33
N GLY A 601 5.91 -12.81 5.55
CA GLY A 601 4.62 -13.46 5.71
C GLY A 601 4.69 -14.96 5.89
N ASN A 602 3.54 -15.63 6.06
CA ASN A 602 3.46 -17.08 6.03
C ASN A 602 2.14 -17.50 5.36
N HIS A 603 2.19 -18.63 4.68
CA HIS A 603 1.02 -19.32 4.13
C HIS A 603 0.92 -20.70 4.76
N ALA A 604 -0.29 -21.07 5.18
CA ALA A 604 -0.57 -22.40 5.69
C ALA A 604 -1.84 -22.96 5.05
N THR A 605 -1.82 -24.24 4.72
CA THR A 605 -2.98 -24.98 4.21
C THR A 605 -3.22 -26.18 5.10
N VAL A 606 -4.43 -26.35 5.61
CA VAL A 606 -4.88 -27.59 6.26
C VAL A 606 -5.83 -28.30 5.32
N PHE A 607 -5.64 -29.59 5.08
CA PHE A 607 -6.41 -30.31 4.08
C PHE A 607 -6.87 -31.70 4.53
N ALA A 608 -7.97 -32.14 3.91
CA ALA A 608 -8.52 -33.47 4.01
C ALA A 608 -8.97 -33.94 2.62
N THR A 609 -8.32 -34.98 2.10
CA THR A 609 -8.75 -35.67 0.88
C THR A 609 -9.44 -36.98 1.23
N MET A 610 -10.51 -37.32 0.52
CA MET A 610 -11.11 -38.65 0.50
C MET A 610 -11.26 -39.14 -0.94
N GLY A 611 -11.14 -40.44 -1.19
CA GLY A 611 -11.34 -41.01 -2.51
C GLY A 611 -11.53 -42.52 -2.49
N MET A 612 -11.99 -43.07 -3.62
CA MET A 612 -12.20 -44.50 -3.79
C MET A 612 -11.92 -44.91 -5.24
N GLY A 613 -11.28 -46.06 -5.41
CA GLY A 613 -11.04 -46.71 -6.71
C GLY A 613 -12.15 -47.71 -7.08
N PHE A 614 -12.35 -47.92 -8.37
CA PHE A 614 -13.31 -48.85 -8.98
C PHE A 614 -12.70 -49.63 -10.14
#